data_AF-A0AAD1EL86-F1
#
_entry.id   AF-A0AAD1EL86-F1
#
_cell.length_a   1.000
_cell.length_b   1.000
_cell.length_c   1.000
_cell.angle_alpha   90.00
_cell.angle_beta   90.00
_cell.angle_gamma   90.00
#
_symmetry.space_group_name_H-M   'P 1'
#
loop_
_entity.id
_entity.type
_entity.pdbx_description
1 polymer ?
#
loop_
_entity_poly.entity_id
_entity_poly.type
_entity_poly.pdbx_seq_one_letter_code
_entity_poly.pdbx_strand_id
1 'polypeptide(L)' 'MYREACQDEDGNPYTVIVYRPFPRINLTRYALEDGTPVRFIDDCLFEIESSGRTLSRCEL' A
#
# COMPACT_ATOMS: atom_id res chain seq x y z
N MET A 1 -2.27 -10.77 -7.87
CA MET A 1 -2.61 -9.39 -7.47
C MET A 1 -3.72 -9.49 -6.46
N TYR A 2 -3.63 -8.79 -5.34
CA TYR A 2 -4.70 -8.71 -4.34
C TYR A 2 -4.79 -7.27 -3.82
N ARG A 3 -5.89 -6.98 -3.12
CA ARG A 3 -6.21 -5.64 -2.60
C ARG A 3 -6.18 -5.68 -1.08
N GLU A 4 -5.64 -4.65 -0.46
CA GLU A 4 -5.56 -4.47 0.98
C GLU A 4 -6.28 -3.18 1.35
N ALA A 5 -7.23 -3.29 2.28
CA ALA A 5 -7.87 -2.12 2.87
C ALA A 5 -6.92 -1.51 3.89
N CYS A 6 -6.61 -0.23 3.73
CA CYS A 6 -5.79 0.56 4.62
C CYS A 6 -6.54 1.84 4.99
N GLN A 7 -6.06 2.54 6.01
CA GLN A 7 -6.56 3.85 6.41
C GLN A 7 -5.38 4.79 6.65
N ASP A 8 -5.54 6.08 6.38
CA ASP A 8 -4.52 7.06 6.78
C ASP A 8 -4.69 7.49 8.24
N GLU A 9 -3.82 8.37 8.74
CA GLU A 9 -3.90 8.90 10.12
C GLU A 9 -5.21 9.66 10.40
N ASP A 10 -5.85 10.22 9.38
CA ASP A 10 -7.14 10.91 9.47
C ASP A 10 -8.33 9.92 9.40
N GLY A 11 -8.07 8.63 9.22
CA GLY A 11 -9.09 7.58 9.15
C GLY A 11 -9.77 7.47 7.78
N ASN A 12 -9.25 8.12 6.73
CA ASN A 12 -9.82 7.94 5.40
C ASN A 12 -9.44 6.57 4.85
N PRO A 13 -10.40 5.82 4.26
CA PRO A 13 -10.13 4.51 3.70
C PRO A 13 -9.37 4.64 2.37
N TYR A 14 -8.34 3.82 2.22
CA TYR A 14 -7.56 3.64 1.00
C TYR A 14 -7.46 2.16 0.64
N THR A 15 -7.48 1.87 -0.66
CA THR A 15 -7.21 0.53 -1.18
C THR A 15 -5.81 0.46 -1.74
N VAL A 16 -4.92 -0.31 -1.11
CA VAL A 16 -3.59 -0.63 -1.64
C VAL A 16 -3.67 -1.91 -2.47
N ILE A 17 -3.25 -1.85 -3.72
CA ILE A 17 -3.13 -2.97 -4.62
C ILE A 17 -1.71 -3.52 -4.57
N VAL A 18 -1.61 -4.82 -4.29
CA VAL A 18 -0.35 -5.56 -4.27
C VAL A 18 -0.17 -6.34 -5.56
N TYR A 19 0.81 -5.93 -6.35
CA TYR A 19 1.24 -6.59 -7.57
C TYR A 19 2.46 -7.46 -7.27
N ARG A 20 2.32 -8.77 -7.45
CA ARG A 20 3.42 -9.73 -7.37
C ARG A 20 3.59 -10.42 -8.74
N PRO A 21 4.16 -9.73 -9.74
CA PRO A 21 4.20 -10.20 -11.12
C PRO A 21 5.16 -11.39 -11.34
N PHE A 22 6.21 -11.52 -10.53
CA PHE A 22 7.20 -12.58 -10.68
C PHE A 22 7.37 -13.35 -9.37
N PRO A 23 6.84 -14.57 -9.23
CA PRO A 23 7.01 -15.34 -7.99
C PRO A 23 8.47 -15.77 -7.74
N ARG A 24 9.35 -15.71 -8.75
CA ARG A 24 10.78 -16.04 -8.65
C ARG A 24 11.69 -14.84 -8.35
N ILE A 25 11.17 -13.62 -8.45
CA ILE A 25 11.91 -12.39 -8.20
C ILE A 25 11.16 -11.72 -7.06
N ASN A 26 11.82 -11.42 -5.94
CA ASN A 26 11.15 -10.89 -4.75
C ASN A 26 10.73 -9.41 -4.91
N LEU A 27 10.21 -9.06 -6.09
CA LEU A 27 9.75 -7.73 -6.48
C LEU A 27 8.23 -7.68 -6.28
N THR A 28 7.83 -7.15 -5.13
CA THR A 28 6.43 -6.78 -4.90
C THR A 28 6.28 -5.29 -5.15
N ARG A 29 5.28 -4.92 -5.97
CA ARG A 29 4.94 -3.52 -6.26
C ARG A 29 3.62 -3.19 -5.62
N TYR A 30 3.55 -2.01 -5.02
CA TYR A 30 2.37 -1.53 -4.31
C TYR A 30 1.90 -0.24 -4.96
N ALA A 31 0.60 -0.10 -5.17
CA ALA A 31 -0.01 1.14 -5.67
C ALA A 31 -1.44 1.26 -5.17
N LEU A 32 -1.98 2.47 -5.09
CA LEU A 32 -3.39 2.70 -4.79
C LEU A 32 -4.30 2.27 -5.94
N GLU A 33 -5.61 2.21 -5.69
CA GLU A 33 -6.61 1.94 -6.73
C GLU A 33 -6.56 2.93 -7.90
N ASP A 34 -6.19 4.19 -7.64
CA ASP A 34 -6.00 5.22 -8.67
C ASP A 34 -4.69 5.04 -9.48
N GLY A 35 -3.83 4.08 -9.09
CA GLY A 35 -2.53 3.82 -9.72
C GLY A 35 -1.37 4.61 -9.11
N THR A 36 -1.62 5.45 -8.11
CA THR A 36 -0.58 6.15 -7.35
C THR A 36 0.38 5.13 -6.72
N PRO A 37 1.70 5.22 -6.94
CA PRO A 37 2.64 4.29 -6.33
C PRO A 37 2.75 4.54 -4.82
N VAL A 38 2.85 3.44 -4.07
CA VAL A 38 3.10 3.49 -2.62
C VAL A 38 4.30 2.61 -2.28
N ARG A 39 5.07 3.03 -1.27
CA ARG A 39 6.21 2.31 -0.74
C ARG A 39 5.77 1.48 0.45
N PHE A 40 6.16 0.22 0.47
CA PHE A 40 6.01 -0.62 1.65
C PHE A 40 7.07 -0.23 2.69
N ILE A 41 6.63 0.15 3.89
CA ILE A 41 7.51 0.55 4.99
C ILE A 41 7.63 -0.57 6.01
N ASP A 42 6.48 -1.10 6.45
CA ASP A 42 6.39 -2.16 7.45
C ASP A 42 5.17 -3.05 7.16
N ASP A 43 5.01 -4.18 7.87
CA ASP A 43 4.00 -5.19 7.55
C ASP A 43 2.59 -4.60 7.46
N CYS A 44 2.29 -3.63 8.32
CA CYS A 44 1.02 -2.89 8.31
C CYS A 44 1.13 -1.44 7.84
N LEU A 45 2.28 -0.96 7.35
CA LEU A 45 2.50 0.46 7.02
C LEU A 45 2.99 0.66 5.59
N PHE A 46 2.31 1.55 4.88
CA PHE A 46 2.66 2.00 3.53
C PHE A 46 2.84 3.51 3.51
N GLU A 47 3.61 4.03 2.57
CA GLU A 47 3.83 5.46 2.36
C GLU A 47 3.51 5.83 0.91
N ILE A 48 2.66 6.83 0.70
CA ILE A 48 2.36 7.34 -0.64
C ILE A 48 3.54 8.15 -1.14
N GLU A 49 4.22 7.71 -2.21
CA GLU A 49 5.46 8.34 -2.67
C GLU A 49 5.27 9.81 -3.07
N SER A 50 4.09 10.17 -3.60
CA SER A 50 3.82 11.53 -4.06
C SER A 50 3.57 12.54 -2.93
N SER A 51 3.12 12.08 -1.76
CA SER A 51 2.67 12.98 -0.66
C SER A 51 3.38 12.74 0.66
N GLY A 52 4.12 11.62 0.80
CA GLY A 52 4.72 11.21 2.06
C GLY A 52 3.70 10.78 3.13
N ARG A 53 2.42 10.67 2.78
CA ARG A 53 1.37 10.23 3.71
C ARG A 53 1.51 8.75 3.99
N THR A 54 1.32 8.36 5.24
CA THR A 54 1.34 6.96 5.66
C THR A 54 -0.06 6.37 5.67
N LEU A 55 -0.15 5.09 5.33
CA LEU A 55 -1.36 4.28 5.32
C LEU A 55 -1.14 3.04 6.16
N SER A 56 -2.05 2.77 7.07
CA SER A 56 -2.02 1.64 7.99
C SER A 56 -3.08 0.61 7.62
N ARG A 57 -2.69 -0.65 7.45
CA ARG A 57 -3.59 -1.78 7.19
C ARG A 57 -4.21 -2.37 8.47
N CYS A 58 -3.50 -2.25 9.58
CA CYS A 58 -3.97 -2.73 10.88
C CYS A 58 -4.96 -1.72 11.48
N GLU A 59 -6.14 -2.18 11.92
CA GLU A 59 -6.94 -1.42 12.90
C GLU A 59 -6.12 -1.34 14.20
N LEU A 60 -5.89 -0.12 14.69
CA LEU A 60 -5.28 0.13 16.00
C LEU A 60 -6.26 -0.16 17.13
#